data_AF-A0A8T5NMH7-F1
#
_entry.id   AF-A0A8T5NMH7-F1
#
_cell.length_a   1.000
_cell.length_b   1.000
_cell.length_c   1.000
_cell.angle_alpha   90.00
_cell.angle_beta   90.00
_cell.angle_gamma   90.00
#
_symmetry.space_group_name_H-M   'P 1'
#
loop_
_entity.id
_entity.type
_entity.pdbx_description
1 polymer ?
#
loop_
_entity_poly.entity_id
_entity_poly.type
_entity_poly.pdbx_seq_one_letter_code
_entity_poly.pdbx_strand_id
1 'polypeptide(L)' 'MTISNLLKNSGYAAVFGFMGLIVGIWTADLLYKLILHNVERTTTSSISLIIIVLIIIASSVLGFTKGKELLED' A
#
# COMPACT_ATOMS: atom_id res chain seq x y z
N MET A 1 -5.80 21.18 12.23
CA MET A 1 -4.51 20.46 12.35
C MET A 1 -3.39 21.49 12.37
N THR A 2 -2.48 21.43 13.33
CA THR A 2 -1.26 22.26 13.28
C THR A 2 -0.34 21.78 12.15
N ILE A 3 0.44 22.68 11.55
CA ILE A 3 1.37 22.37 10.45
C ILE A 3 2.35 21.26 10.86
N SER A 4 2.80 21.26 12.12
CA SER A 4 3.65 20.20 12.69
C SER A 4 2.97 18.82 12.67
N ASN A 5 1.68 18.73 13.00
CA ASN A 5 0.94 17.47 12.97
C ASN A 5 0.71 16.99 11.54
N LEU A 6 0.46 17.89 10.59
CA LEU A 6 0.38 17.54 9.18
C LEU A 6 1.69 16.96 8.66
N LEU A 7 2.82 17.58 9.02
CA LEU A 7 4.14 17.11 8.59
C LEU A 7 4.46 15.73 9.17
N LYS A 8 4.17 15.50 10.45
CA LYS A 8 4.31 14.18 11.09
C LYS A 8 3.42 13.11 10.43
N ASN A 9 2.14 13.43 10.22
CA ASN A 9 1.19 12.50 9.60
C ASN A 9 1.57 12.16 8.15
N SER A 10 2.12 13.11 7.40
CA SER A 10 2.69 12.84 6.07
C SER A 10 3.91 11.91 6.15
N GLY A 11 4.75 12.06 7.18
CA GLY A 11 5.84 11.12 7.46
C GLY A 11 5.33 9.70 7.69
N TYR A 12 4.30 9.54 8.52
CA TYR A 12 3.67 8.23 8.73
C TYR A 12 3.03 7.67 7.47
N ALA A 13 2.35 8.51 6.70
CA ALA A 13 1.77 8.12 5.42
C ALA A 13 2.83 7.55 4.47
N ALA A 14 4.02 8.16 4.42
CA ALA A 14 5.12 7.68 3.59
C ALA A 14 5.65 6.32 4.06
N VAL A 15 5.87 6.14 5.37
CA VAL A 15 6.34 4.87 5.95
C VAL A 15 5.33 3.74 5.69
N PHE A 16 4.06 3.98 5.98
CA PHE A 16 3.01 2.99 5.73
C PHE A 16 2.76 2.76 4.25
N GLY A 17 2.86 3.78 3.40
CA GLY A 17 2.76 3.65 1.96
C GLY A 17 3.87 2.76 1.38
N PHE A 18 5.10 2.89 1.88
CA PHE A 18 6.21 2.03 1.52
C PHE A 18 5.99 0.57 1.98
N MET A 19 5.48 0.37 3.19
CA MET A 19 5.07 -0.97 3.64
C MET A 19 3.93 -1.54 2.79
N GLY A 20 2.97 -0.71 2.42
CA GLY A 20 1.89 -1.05 1.48
C GLY A 20 2.42 -1.48 0.11
N LEU A 21 3.48 -0.86 -0.39
CA LEU A 21 4.14 -1.27 -1.64
C LEU A 21 4.73 -2.68 -1.53
N ILE A 22 5.47 -2.97 -0.45
CA ILE A 22 6.05 -4.30 -0.22
C ILE A 22 4.94 -5.37 -0.13
N VAL A 23 3.93 -5.11 0.70
CA VAL A 23 2.78 -6.01 0.88
C VAL A 23 1.99 -6.16 -0.42
N GLY A 24 1.83 -5.07 -1.18
CA GLY A 24 1.15 -5.08 -2.46
C GLY A 24 1.85 -5.94 -3.50
N ILE A 25 3.18 -5.82 -3.62
CA ILE A 25 3.97 -6.66 -4.53
C ILE A 25 3.86 -8.14 -4.13
N TRP A 26 3.98 -8.45 -2.85
CA TRP A 26 3.85 -9.82 -2.35
C TRP A 26 2.44 -10.38 -2.58
N THR A 27 1.40 -9.57 -2.37
CA THR A 27 0.00 -9.94 -2.63
C THR A 27 -0.24 -10.20 -4.11
N ALA A 28 0.31 -9.37 -5.00
CA ALA A 28 0.20 -9.55 -6.43
C ALA A 28 0.90 -10.84 -6.91
N ASP A 29 2.07 -11.17 -6.34
CA ASP A 29 2.77 -12.44 -6.63
C ASP A 29 1.96 -13.67 -6.18
N LEU A 30 1.36 -13.61 -4.98
CA LEU A 30 0.46 -14.67 -4.51
C LEU A 30 -0.78 -14.82 -5.39
N LEU A 31 -1.40 -13.70 -5.76
CA LEU A 31 -2.58 -13.71 -6.61
C LEU A 31 -2.28 -14.29 -8.01
N TYR A 32 -1.08 -13.99 -8.52
CA TYR A 32 -0.58 -14.58 -9.74
C TYR A 32 -0.49 -16.11 -9.65
N LYS A 33 0.16 -16.62 -8.60
CA LYS A 33 0.34 -18.05 -8.37
C LYS A 33 -0.97 -18.79 -8.14
N LEU A 34 -1.95 -18.16 -7.49
CA LEU A 34 -3.20 -18.80 -7.10
C LEU A 34 -4.25 -18.79 -8.21
N ILE A 35 -4.50 -17.64 -8.84
CA ILE A 35 -5.71 -17.43 -9.65
C ILE A 35 -5.40 -16.96 -11.07
N LEU A 36 -4.35 -16.14 -11.26
CA LEU A 36 -4.08 -15.50 -12.55
C LEU A 36 -3.09 -16.28 -13.44
N HIS A 37 -2.61 -17.46 -13.02
CA HIS A 37 -1.57 -18.19 -13.77
C HIS A 37 -1.97 -18.59 -15.21
N ASN A 38 -3.27 -18.76 -15.47
CA ASN A 38 -3.83 -19.10 -16.79
C ASN A 38 -4.35 -17.88 -17.57
N VAL A 39 -4.20 -16.68 -17.03
CA VAL A 39 -4.64 -15.44 -17.68
C VAL A 39 -3.51 -14.86 -18.52
N GLU A 40 -3.86 -14.17 -19.60
CA GLU A 40 -2.88 -13.47 -20.43
C GLU A 40 -1.97 -12.55 -19.59
N ARG A 41 -0.69 -12.52 -19.96
CA ARG A 41 0.36 -11.80 -19.23
C ARG A 41 0.08 -10.30 -19.11
N THR A 42 -0.46 -9.69 -20.15
CA THR A 42 -0.86 -8.27 -20.19
C THR A 42 -1.96 -7.96 -19.19
N THR A 43 -3.02 -8.75 -19.19
CA THR A 43 -4.16 -8.61 -18.26
C THR A 43 -3.72 -8.83 -16.82
N THR A 44 -2.91 -9.86 -16.57
CA THR A 44 -2.33 -10.13 -15.25
C THR A 44 -1.49 -8.94 -14.75
N SER A 45 -0.62 -8.39 -15.60
CA SER A 45 0.22 -7.24 -15.23
C SER A 45 -0.64 -6.02 -14.86
N SER A 46 -1.69 -5.74 -15.62
CA SER A 46 -2.61 -4.63 -15.34
C SER A 46 -3.36 -4.82 -14.02
N ILE A 47 -3.90 -6.02 -13.77
CA ILE A 47 -4.62 -6.33 -12.52
C ILE A 47 -3.67 -6.21 -11.32
N SER A 48 -2.48 -6.80 -11.40
CA SER A 48 -1.47 -6.73 -10.35
C SER A 48 -1.08 -5.29 -10.04
N LEU A 49 -0.88 -4.45 -11.05
CA LEU A 49 -0.56 -3.04 -10.86
C LEU A 49 -1.69 -2.30 -10.14
N ILE A 50 -2.94 -2.50 -10.56
CA ILE A 50 -4.11 -1.89 -9.92
C ILE A 50 -4.18 -2.26 -8.44
N ILE A 51 -3.99 -3.54 -8.12
CA ILE A 51 -4.03 -4.03 -6.74
C ILE A 51 -2.91 -3.41 -5.90
N ILE A 52 -1.69 -3.36 -6.43
CA ILE A 52 -0.55 -2.73 -5.76
C ILE A 52 -0.86 -1.26 -5.44
N VAL A 53 -1.37 -0.51 -6.42
CA VAL A 53 -1.73 0.91 -6.25
C VAL A 53 -2.81 1.08 -5.19
N LEU A 54 -3.85 0.25 -5.20
CA LEU A 54 -4.92 0.29 -4.18
C LEU A 54 -4.38 0.04 -2.78
N ILE A 55 -3.49 -0.94 -2.62
CA ILE A 55 -2.88 -1.26 -1.32
C ILE A 55 -2.00 -0.10 -0.85
N ILE A 56 -1.16 0.48 -1.72
CA ILE A 56 -0.33 1.64 -1.38
C ILE A 56 -1.18 2.80 -0.87
N ILE A 57 -2.26 3.14 -1.59
CA ILE A 57 -3.15 4.24 -1.21
C ILE A 57 -3.81 3.94 0.14
N ALA A 58 -4.37 2.74 0.31
CA ALA A 58 -5.02 2.35 1.56
C ALA A 58 -4.06 2.39 2.75
N SER A 59 -2.86 1.84 2.60
CA SER A 59 -1.83 1.87 3.64
C SER A 59 -1.36 3.30 3.93
N SER A 60 -1.18 4.13 2.91
CA SER A 60 -0.78 5.54 3.09
C SER A 60 -1.83 6.34 3.87
N VAL A 61 -3.11 6.13 3.57
CA VAL A 61 -4.24 6.75 4.29
C VAL A 61 -4.29 6.26 5.74
N LEU A 62 -4.06 4.96 5.97
CA LEU A 62 -3.96 4.42 7.33
C LEU A 62 -2.79 5.04 8.10
N GLY A 63 -1.61 5.16 7.50
CA GLY A 63 -0.46 5.84 8.10
C GLY A 63 -0.75 7.31 8.41
N PHE A 64 -1.41 8.02 7.50
CA PHE A 64 -1.77 9.42 7.71
C PHE A 64 -2.75 9.62 8.88
N THR A 65 -3.72 8.71 9.03
CA THR A 65 -4.80 8.84 10.01
C THR A 65 -4.48 8.23 11.37
N LYS A 66 -3.78 7.09 11.38
CA LYS A 66 -3.50 6.29 12.58
C LYS A 66 -2.01 6.08 12.87
N GLY A 67 -1.11 6.56 12.03
CA GLY A 67 0.32 6.29 12.17
C GLY A 67 0.91 6.80 13.49
N LYS A 68 0.36 7.87 14.06
CA LYS A 68 0.77 8.38 15.37
C LYS A 68 0.54 7.35 16.49
N GLU A 69 -0.66 6.78 16.55
CA GLU A 69 -1.04 5.75 17.53
C GLU A 69 -0.24 4.45 17.31
N LEU A 70 0.06 4.12 16.05
CA LEU A 70 0.75 2.86 15.72
C LEU A 70 2.27 2.90 15.84
N LEU A 71 2.89 4.09 15.92
CA LEU A 71 4.36 4.25 15.89
C LEU A 71 4.95 5.05 17.06
N GLU A 72 4.17 5.91 17.73
CA GLU A 72 4.65 6.72 18.86
C GLU A 72 4.18 6.23 20.24
N ASP A 73 3.49 5.07 20.32
CA ASP A 73 3.04 4.46 21.59
C ASP A 73 4.20 4.01 22.50
#